data_AF-A0A7Z9KUZ8-F1
#
_entry.id   AF-A0A7Z9KUZ8-F1
#
_cell.length_a   1.000
_cell.length_b   1.000
_cell.length_c   1.000
_cell.angle_alpha   90.00
_cell.angle_beta   90.00
_cell.angle_gamma   90.00
#
_symmetry.space_group_name_H-M   'P 1'
#
loop_
_entity.id
_entity.type
_entity.pdbx_description
1 polymer ?
#
loop_
_entity_poly.entity_id
_entity_poly.type
_entity_poly.pdbx_seq_one_letter_code
_entity_poly.pdbx_strand_id
1 'polypeptide(L)'
;MKYFWLTLLLMVPACSHDDHGTLLGEFLVVHDCRDGKDVLFQPYEMVGDFFSVQNLGEVTFIRMQPGGQPLHRSDALAIQVSDPQFIKNRLGQRIFLDNPKVRATLHVMGSCPDSTQAMSADDGSASKKYGHITFTEFGIKKGDKISAKLVFDLRDDRSGELVGLDFEASFEFTVKVGKPYQPFSDTI
;
A
#
# COMPACT_ATOMS: atom_id res chain seq x y z
N MET A 1 -16.66 -49.46 35.87
CA MET A 1 -15.68 -49.27 34.78
C MET A 1 -15.79 -47.84 34.30
N LYS A 2 -14.77 -47.00 34.56
CA LYS A 2 -14.75 -45.56 34.21
C LYS A 2 -13.90 -45.40 32.95
N TYR A 3 -14.49 -44.98 31.84
CA TYR A 3 -13.75 -44.69 30.61
C TYR A 3 -13.33 -43.22 30.60
N PHE A 4 -12.02 -43.03 30.61
CA PHE A 4 -11.32 -41.74 30.54
C PHE A 4 -11.38 -41.23 29.09
N TRP A 5 -12.11 -40.15 28.85
CA TRP A 5 -12.14 -39.48 27.54
C TRP A 5 -10.91 -38.58 27.42
N LEU A 6 -9.96 -38.99 26.57
CA LEU A 6 -8.76 -38.23 26.23
C LEU A 6 -9.13 -37.23 25.11
N THR A 7 -9.34 -35.96 25.46
CA THR A 7 -9.55 -34.89 24.47
C THR A 7 -8.21 -34.55 23.83
N LEU A 8 -8.01 -35.03 22.61
CA LEU A 8 -6.84 -34.72 21.78
C LEU A 8 -6.96 -33.27 21.28
N LEU A 9 -6.24 -32.35 21.94
CA LEU A 9 -6.14 -30.96 21.53
C LEU A 9 -5.25 -30.88 20.27
N LEU A 10 -5.86 -30.78 19.09
CA LEU A 10 -5.15 -30.45 17.85
C LEU A 10 -4.68 -29.00 17.93
N MET A 11 -3.39 -28.80 18.22
CA MET A 11 -2.73 -27.51 18.01
C MET A 11 -2.58 -27.29 16.50
N VAL A 12 -3.45 -26.44 15.94
CA VAL A 12 -3.26 -25.94 14.58
C VAL A 12 -2.05 -25.01 14.62
N PRO A 13 -0.99 -25.24 13.83
CA PRO A 13 0.12 -24.30 13.77
C PRO A 13 -0.44 -22.96 13.29
N ALA A 14 -0.25 -21.92 14.09
CA ALA A 14 -0.55 -20.55 13.68
C ALA A 14 0.33 -20.25 12.46
N CYS A 15 -0.27 -20.21 11.27
CA CYS A 15 0.39 -19.68 10.09
C CYS A 15 0.91 -18.29 10.45
N SER A 16 2.23 -18.08 10.37
CA SER A 16 2.79 -16.74 10.40
C SER A 16 2.11 -15.97 9.26
N HIS A 17 1.42 -14.89 9.61
CA HIS A 17 1.00 -13.93 8.60
C HIS A 17 2.28 -13.29 8.08
N ASP A 18 2.76 -13.78 6.94
CA ASP A 18 3.88 -13.16 6.26
C ASP A 18 3.43 -11.77 5.78
N ASP A 19 4.26 -10.75 6.05
CA ASP A 19 4.02 -9.38 5.61
C ASP A 19 3.87 -9.40 4.08
N HIS A 20 2.70 -9.02 3.55
CA HIS A 20 2.41 -9.15 2.12
C HIS A 20 1.52 -8.01 1.62
N GLY A 21 1.67 -7.70 0.34
CA GLY A 21 0.87 -6.68 -0.30
C GLY A 21 0.85 -6.83 -1.81
N THR A 22 -0.23 -6.37 -2.40
CA THR A 22 -0.51 -6.44 -3.83
C THR A 22 -1.09 -5.12 -4.29
N LEU A 23 -0.78 -4.76 -5.53
CA LEU A 23 -1.40 -3.68 -6.28
C LEU A 23 -1.63 -4.20 -7.69
N LEU A 24 -2.88 -4.23 -8.12
CA LEU A 24 -3.32 -4.69 -9.43
C LEU A 24 -4.12 -3.58 -10.07
N GLY A 25 -3.94 -3.33 -11.36
CA GLY A 25 -4.76 -2.40 -12.13
C GLY A 25 -4.99 -2.94 -13.54
N GLU A 26 -6.11 -2.56 -14.15
CA GLU A 26 -6.43 -3.00 -15.52
C GLU A 26 -5.36 -2.51 -16.49
N PHE A 27 -4.97 -1.23 -16.37
CA PHE A 27 -3.85 -0.68 -17.11
C PHE A 27 -3.17 0.47 -16.35
N LEU A 28 -1.94 0.78 -16.76
CA LEU A 28 -1.21 1.98 -16.40
C LEU A 28 -0.49 2.56 -17.63
N VAL A 29 -0.69 3.85 -17.90
CA VAL A 29 0.07 4.61 -18.89
C VAL A 29 1.06 5.50 -18.14
N VAL A 30 2.34 5.35 -18.47
CA VAL A 30 3.40 6.20 -17.94
C VAL A 30 4.04 6.98 -19.08
N HIS A 31 3.90 8.30 -19.04
CA HIS A 31 4.50 9.23 -19.99
C HIS A 31 5.99 9.42 -19.73
N ASP A 32 6.73 9.72 -20.80
CA ASP A 32 8.16 10.04 -20.77
C ASP A 32 9.04 8.96 -20.09
N CYS A 33 8.68 7.68 -20.23
CA CYS A 33 9.31 6.59 -19.47
C CYS A 33 10.62 6.07 -20.09
N ARG A 34 10.61 5.63 -21.36
CA ARG A 34 11.78 5.06 -22.06
C ARG A 34 12.07 5.87 -23.32
N ASP A 35 13.24 6.51 -23.37
CA ASP A 35 13.60 7.41 -24.47
C ASP A 35 12.56 8.53 -24.71
N GLY A 36 11.91 9.00 -23.63
CA GLY A 36 10.84 10.00 -23.70
C GLY A 36 9.55 9.51 -24.35
N LYS A 37 9.31 8.18 -24.36
CA LYS A 37 8.07 7.59 -24.90
C LYS A 37 7.15 7.11 -23.79
N ASP A 38 5.87 7.18 -24.10
CA ASP A 38 4.81 6.60 -23.30
C ASP A 38 4.92 5.06 -23.29
N VAL A 39 4.67 4.47 -22.12
CA VAL A 39 4.64 3.03 -21.92
C VAL A 39 3.29 2.64 -21.33
N LEU A 40 2.67 1.62 -21.92
CA LEU A 40 1.45 0.99 -21.42
C LEU A 40 1.80 -0.32 -20.71
N PHE A 41 1.37 -0.45 -19.46
CA PHE A 41 1.36 -1.69 -18.69
C PHE A 41 -0.07 -2.22 -18.63
N GLN A 42 -0.31 -3.45 -19.08
CA GLN A 42 -1.66 -4.04 -19.11
C GLN A 42 -1.58 -5.58 -19.00
N PRO A 43 -1.93 -6.18 -17.84
CA PRO A 43 -2.26 -5.50 -16.57
C PRO A 43 -1.03 -4.81 -15.96
N TYR A 44 -1.27 -3.87 -15.05
CA TYR A 44 -0.22 -3.43 -14.13
C TYR A 44 -0.28 -4.27 -12.85
N GLU A 45 0.86 -4.82 -12.45
CA GLU A 45 0.97 -5.64 -11.24
C GLU A 45 2.21 -5.26 -10.45
N MET A 46 2.04 -5.10 -9.13
CA MET A 46 3.13 -4.89 -8.19
C MET A 46 2.88 -5.73 -6.94
N VAL A 47 3.83 -6.59 -6.61
CA VAL A 47 3.84 -7.35 -5.35
C VAL A 47 4.79 -6.66 -4.38
N GLY A 48 4.26 -6.24 -3.24
CA GLY A 48 5.01 -5.62 -2.16
C GLY A 48 5.38 -6.64 -1.09
N ASP A 49 6.67 -6.79 -0.84
CA ASP A 49 7.25 -7.56 0.26
C ASP A 49 8.06 -6.66 1.22
N PHE A 50 8.17 -5.36 0.90
CA PHE A 50 8.77 -4.36 1.76
C PHE A 50 7.77 -3.26 2.11
N PHE A 51 7.63 -3.04 3.41
CA PHE A 51 6.74 -2.05 3.99
C PHE A 51 7.52 -1.09 4.87
N SER A 52 7.13 0.18 4.87
CA SER A 52 7.66 1.14 5.84
C SER A 52 6.58 2.08 6.34
N VAL A 53 6.66 2.40 7.63
CA VAL A 53 5.85 3.44 8.29
C VAL A 53 6.79 4.52 8.79
N GLN A 54 6.57 5.75 8.38
CA GLN A 54 7.38 6.90 8.78
C GLN A 54 6.46 8.00 9.30
N ASN A 55 6.80 8.58 10.44
CA ASN A 55 6.07 9.71 11.00
C ASN A 55 6.88 10.99 10.80
N LEU A 56 6.30 11.97 10.11
CA LEU A 56 6.88 13.29 9.87
C LEU A 56 5.91 14.34 10.45
N GLY A 57 6.19 14.77 11.68
CA GLY A 57 5.26 15.61 12.42
C GLY A 57 3.94 14.86 12.69
N GLU A 58 2.83 15.44 12.24
CA GLU A 58 1.48 14.86 12.39
C GLU A 58 1.10 13.89 11.25
N VAL A 59 1.98 13.74 10.25
CA VAL A 59 1.71 12.92 9.07
C VAL A 59 2.37 11.55 9.19
N THR A 60 1.59 10.49 8.99
CA THR A 60 2.07 9.12 8.85
C THR A 60 2.14 8.75 7.37
N PHE A 61 3.31 8.33 6.91
CA PHE A 61 3.52 7.79 5.58
C PHE A 61 3.64 6.27 5.67
N ILE A 62 2.75 5.56 4.99
CA ILE A 62 2.85 4.12 4.74
C ILE A 62 3.35 3.94 3.32
N ARG A 63 4.31 3.05 3.12
CA ARG A 63 4.84 2.73 1.80
C ARG A 63 4.89 1.22 1.62
N MET A 64 4.46 0.78 0.44
CA MET A 64 4.57 -0.59 -0.06
C MET A 64 5.40 -0.55 -1.35
N GLN A 65 6.39 -1.42 -1.47
CA GLN A 65 7.25 -1.52 -2.67
C GLN A 65 7.79 -2.96 -2.83
N PRO A 66 8.19 -3.35 -4.06
CA PRO A 66 8.97 -4.55 -4.30
C PRO A 66 10.39 -4.40 -3.75
N GLY A 67 10.78 -5.30 -2.87
CA GLY A 67 12.08 -5.42 -2.25
C GLY A 67 12.49 -4.24 -1.35
N GLY A 68 13.57 -4.44 -0.60
CA GLY A 68 14.20 -3.40 0.22
C GLY A 68 15.08 -2.40 -0.56
N GLN A 69 14.83 -2.18 -1.85
CA GLN A 69 15.63 -1.28 -2.69
C GLN A 69 15.37 0.19 -2.36
N PRO A 70 16.34 1.10 -2.60
CA PRO A 70 16.12 2.55 -2.54
C PRO A 70 14.93 2.99 -3.39
N LEU A 71 14.21 4.03 -2.93
CA LEU A 71 12.97 4.50 -3.59
C LEU A 71 13.16 4.85 -5.07
N HIS A 72 14.31 5.43 -5.44
CA HIS A 72 14.63 5.79 -6.82
C HIS A 72 14.94 4.59 -7.74
N ARG A 73 14.79 3.36 -7.24
CA ARG A 73 15.04 2.11 -7.98
C ARG A 73 13.91 1.11 -7.87
N SER A 74 12.79 1.50 -7.27
CA SER A 74 11.65 0.61 -7.08
C SER A 74 10.35 1.37 -7.30
N ASP A 75 9.36 0.65 -7.82
CA ASP A 75 7.99 1.16 -7.82
C ASP A 75 7.47 1.16 -6.39
N ALA A 76 6.62 2.13 -6.05
CA ALA A 76 6.11 2.25 -4.69
C ALA A 76 4.72 2.87 -4.66
N LEU A 77 3.82 2.21 -3.93
CA LEU A 77 2.58 2.81 -3.47
C LEU A 77 2.84 3.50 -2.13
N ALA A 78 2.62 4.81 -2.07
CA ALA A 78 2.71 5.58 -0.84
C ALA A 78 1.32 6.07 -0.43
N ILE A 79 1.01 5.95 0.86
CA ILE A 79 -0.23 6.40 1.48
C ILE A 79 0.14 7.38 2.58
N GLN A 80 -0.32 8.61 2.44
CA GLN A 80 -0.17 9.67 3.41
C GLN A 80 -1.44 9.75 4.25
N VAL A 81 -1.28 9.71 5.58
CA VAL A 81 -2.34 9.91 6.56
C VAL A 81 -1.99 11.13 7.41
N SER A 82 -2.73 12.22 7.26
CA SER A 82 -2.46 13.47 8.00
C SER A 82 -3.15 13.54 9.36
N ASP A 83 -4.05 12.60 9.66
CA ASP A 83 -4.75 12.50 10.94
C ASP A 83 -4.90 11.02 11.35
N PRO A 84 -3.87 10.46 12.03
CA PRO A 84 -3.90 9.08 12.52
C PRO A 84 -5.10 8.76 13.41
N GLN A 85 -5.60 9.72 14.18
CA GLN A 85 -6.74 9.50 15.08
C GLN A 85 -8.05 9.37 14.31
N PHE A 86 -8.21 10.13 13.22
CA PHE A 86 -9.33 10.00 12.30
C PHE A 86 -9.44 8.59 11.72
N ILE A 87 -8.31 7.96 11.36
CA ILE A 87 -8.28 6.58 10.85
C ILE A 87 -8.67 5.58 11.94
N LYS A 88 -8.09 5.70 13.14
CA LYS A 88 -8.40 4.81 14.27
C LYS A 88 -9.89 4.81 14.63
N ASN A 89 -10.55 5.96 14.52
CA ASN A 89 -11.98 6.10 14.78
C ASN A 89 -12.88 5.58 13.63
N ARG A 90 -12.29 5.13 12.51
CA ARG A 90 -12.99 4.68 11.29
C ARG A 90 -12.50 3.33 10.77
N LEU A 91 -11.87 2.52 11.61
CA LEU A 91 -11.49 1.16 11.24
C LEU A 91 -12.72 0.38 10.74
N GLY A 92 -12.55 -0.36 9.64
CA GLY A 92 -13.59 -1.10 8.94
C GLY A 92 -14.53 -0.23 8.08
N GLN A 93 -14.38 1.09 8.08
CA GLN A 93 -15.19 2.01 7.28
C GLN A 93 -14.44 2.44 6.01
N ARG A 94 -15.21 2.70 4.95
CA ARG A 94 -14.68 3.29 3.72
C ARG A 94 -14.35 4.75 3.95
N ILE A 95 -13.15 5.15 3.57
CA ILE A 95 -12.68 6.53 3.53
C ILE A 95 -12.43 6.86 2.08
N PHE A 96 -13.21 7.78 1.51
CA PHE A 96 -13.04 8.21 0.13
C PHE A 96 -11.72 8.99 -0.05
N LEU A 97 -11.09 8.83 -1.20
CA LEU A 97 -9.76 9.39 -1.49
C LEU A 97 -9.78 10.88 -1.87
N ASP A 98 -10.97 11.47 -2.00
CA ASP A 98 -11.18 12.92 -2.01
C ASP A 98 -11.01 13.56 -0.62
N ASN A 99 -10.92 12.74 0.43
CA ASN A 99 -10.74 13.22 1.80
C ASN A 99 -9.31 13.74 1.99
N PRO A 100 -9.11 15.00 2.42
CA PRO A 100 -7.78 15.59 2.55
C PRO A 100 -6.90 14.92 3.62
N LYS A 101 -7.49 14.05 4.45
CA LYS A 101 -6.76 13.31 5.50
C LYS A 101 -6.04 12.07 4.99
N VAL A 102 -6.39 11.58 3.80
CA VAL A 102 -5.74 10.41 3.20
C VAL A 102 -5.47 10.66 1.73
N ARG A 103 -4.21 10.49 1.33
CA ARG A 103 -3.79 10.56 -0.08
C ARG A 103 -2.99 9.31 -0.42
N ALA A 104 -3.27 8.71 -1.58
CA ALA A 104 -2.44 7.62 -2.11
C ALA A 104 -1.78 8.08 -3.41
N THR A 105 -0.51 7.71 -3.60
CA THR A 105 0.30 8.07 -4.77
C THR A 105 1.09 6.85 -5.24
N LEU A 106 1.16 6.67 -6.56
CA LEU A 106 1.99 5.63 -7.18
C LEU A 106 3.25 6.27 -7.75
N HIS A 107 4.40 5.73 -7.37
CA HIS A 107 5.69 6.03 -7.97
C HIS A 107 6.14 4.84 -8.81
N VAL A 108 6.59 5.07 -10.04
CA VAL A 108 7.05 4.02 -10.97
C VAL A 108 8.54 4.14 -11.27
N MET A 109 9.35 4.47 -10.25
CA MET A 109 10.78 4.73 -10.45
C MET A 109 11.60 3.48 -10.79
N GLY A 110 11.08 2.28 -10.54
CA GLY A 110 11.72 1.03 -10.96
C GLY A 110 11.42 0.71 -12.42
N SER A 111 10.16 0.82 -12.81
CA SER A 111 9.69 0.52 -14.17
C SER A 111 10.01 1.63 -15.18
N CYS A 112 9.99 2.88 -14.71
CA CYS A 112 10.10 4.13 -15.48
C CYS A 112 10.89 5.20 -14.69
N PRO A 113 12.21 5.04 -14.52
CA PRO A 113 13.03 5.92 -13.67
C PRO A 113 13.09 7.38 -14.12
N ASP A 114 12.94 7.63 -15.42
CA ASP A 114 13.00 8.99 -16.00
C ASP A 114 11.64 9.69 -16.04
N SER A 115 10.55 8.99 -15.69
CA SER A 115 9.23 9.59 -15.71
C SER A 115 9.12 10.68 -14.65
N THR A 116 8.64 11.85 -15.07
CA THR A 116 8.36 12.96 -14.15
C THR A 116 6.89 13.03 -13.74
N GLN A 117 6.08 12.06 -14.17
CA GLN A 117 4.64 12.02 -13.98
C GLN A 117 4.30 11.90 -12.49
N ALA A 118 3.39 12.76 -12.02
CA ALA A 118 2.94 12.76 -10.64
C ALA A 118 1.59 12.06 -10.57
N MET A 119 1.55 10.81 -10.10
CA MET A 119 0.34 10.01 -10.10
C MET A 119 -0.29 9.92 -8.72
N SER A 120 -1.55 10.34 -8.62
CA SER A 120 -2.34 10.22 -7.41
C SER A 120 -3.57 9.34 -7.63
N ALA A 121 -3.94 8.59 -6.60
CA ALA A 121 -5.22 7.91 -6.55
C ALA A 121 -6.34 8.94 -6.49
N ASP A 122 -7.30 8.80 -7.40
CA ASP A 122 -8.47 9.65 -7.53
C ASP A 122 -9.73 8.96 -7.00
N ASP A 123 -10.80 9.73 -6.83
CA ASP A 123 -12.12 9.24 -6.42
C ASP A 123 -12.81 8.34 -7.45
N GLY A 124 -12.15 7.93 -8.53
CA GLY A 124 -12.67 6.94 -9.47
C GLY A 124 -13.86 7.42 -10.30
N SER A 125 -13.89 8.73 -10.61
CA SER A 125 -14.95 9.34 -11.41
C SER A 125 -15.20 8.66 -12.77
N ALA A 126 -14.21 7.92 -13.30
CA ALA A 126 -14.28 7.22 -14.59
C ALA A 126 -14.83 5.79 -14.47
N SER A 127 -14.35 5.00 -13.50
CA SER A 127 -14.78 3.60 -13.28
C SER A 127 -16.17 3.45 -12.64
N LYS A 128 -16.84 4.56 -12.25
CA LYS A 128 -18.06 4.59 -11.43
C LYS A 128 -17.90 3.95 -10.04
N LYS A 129 -16.69 3.53 -9.68
CA LYS A 129 -16.33 3.06 -8.35
C LYS A 129 -15.69 4.23 -7.62
N TYR A 130 -16.37 4.76 -6.61
CA TYR A 130 -15.77 5.81 -5.80
C TYR A 130 -14.47 5.31 -5.15
N GLY A 131 -13.36 5.96 -5.45
CA GLY A 131 -12.04 5.65 -4.93
C GLY A 131 -12.03 5.74 -3.41
N HIS A 132 -11.63 4.67 -2.74
CA HIS A 132 -11.66 4.59 -1.28
C HIS A 132 -10.60 3.65 -0.72
N ILE A 133 -10.26 3.90 0.54
CA ILE A 133 -9.43 3.04 1.38
C ILE A 133 -10.22 2.56 2.60
N THR A 134 -10.02 1.31 3.00
CA THR A 134 -10.56 0.74 4.23
C THR A 134 -9.41 0.16 5.04
N PHE A 135 -9.17 0.72 6.22
CA PHE A 135 -8.21 0.17 7.18
C PHE A 135 -8.92 -0.83 8.09
N THR A 136 -8.41 -2.05 8.19
CA THR A 136 -8.86 -3.04 9.19
C THR A 136 -8.06 -2.89 10.48
N GLU A 137 -6.76 -2.62 10.35
CA GLU A 137 -5.84 -2.37 11.46
C GLU A 137 -4.97 -1.15 11.15
N PHE A 138 -4.70 -0.31 12.15
CA PHE A 138 -3.87 0.89 12.00
C PHE A 138 -3.14 1.24 13.31
N GLY A 139 -2.01 0.58 13.55
CA GLY A 139 -1.08 0.98 14.59
C GLY A 139 0.29 1.31 14.02
N ILE A 140 0.95 2.30 14.61
CA ILE A 140 2.16 2.94 14.07
C ILE A 140 3.38 2.75 14.99
N LYS A 141 3.23 1.98 16.07
CA LYS A 141 4.30 1.66 17.01
C LYS A 141 4.89 0.28 16.70
N LYS A 142 6.11 0.03 17.17
CA LYS A 142 6.75 -1.30 17.06
C LYS A 142 5.81 -2.39 17.58
N GLY A 143 5.59 -3.43 16.78
CA GLY A 143 4.73 -4.56 17.11
C GLY A 143 3.24 -4.33 16.82
N ASP A 144 2.83 -3.11 16.51
CA ASP A 144 1.49 -2.86 15.97
C ASP A 144 1.37 -3.46 14.56
N LYS A 145 0.13 -3.61 14.10
CA LYS A 145 -0.18 -4.04 12.74
C LYS A 145 -0.85 -2.94 11.94
N ILE A 146 -0.65 -2.99 10.63
CA ILE A 146 -1.40 -2.19 9.65
C ILE A 146 -1.93 -3.13 8.58
N SER A 147 -3.23 -3.01 8.30
CA SER A 147 -3.90 -3.75 7.22
C SER A 147 -4.91 -2.84 6.53
N ALA A 148 -4.83 -2.74 5.20
CA ALA A 148 -5.76 -1.92 4.43
C ALA A 148 -6.05 -2.50 3.04
N LYS A 149 -7.20 -2.11 2.50
CA LYS A 149 -7.60 -2.33 1.12
C LYS A 149 -7.95 -1.00 0.45
N LEU A 150 -7.52 -0.82 -0.79
CA LEU A 150 -7.77 0.37 -1.60
C LEU A 150 -8.42 -0.05 -2.91
N VAL A 151 -9.35 0.77 -3.39
CA VAL A 151 -9.88 0.71 -4.75
C VAL A 151 -9.84 2.12 -5.30
N PHE A 152 -9.27 2.35 -6.49
CA PHE A 152 -9.10 3.68 -7.05
C PHE A 152 -8.80 3.67 -8.55
N ASP A 153 -8.91 4.84 -9.17
CA ASP A 153 -8.30 5.11 -10.47
C ASP A 153 -7.05 5.99 -10.27
N LEU A 154 -6.14 6.01 -11.23
CA LEU A 154 -4.95 6.87 -11.20
C LEU A 154 -5.09 8.03 -12.16
N ARG A 155 -4.80 9.24 -11.66
CA ARG A 155 -4.68 10.45 -12.48
C ARG A 155 -3.28 11.03 -12.39
N ASP A 156 -2.85 11.67 -13.46
CA ASP A 156 -1.72 12.59 -13.42
C ASP A 156 -2.18 13.91 -12.76
N ASP A 157 -1.57 14.25 -11.62
CA ASP A 157 -1.82 15.47 -10.84
C ASP A 157 -1.61 16.76 -11.67
N ARG A 158 -0.77 16.72 -12.71
CA ARG A 158 -0.45 17.90 -13.52
C ARG A 158 -1.44 18.15 -14.63
N SER A 159 -1.80 17.11 -15.39
CA SER A 159 -2.69 17.22 -16.54
C SER A 159 -4.16 16.95 -16.20
N GLY A 160 -4.42 16.24 -15.09
CA GLY A 160 -5.72 15.70 -14.74
C GLY A 160 -6.12 14.48 -15.57
N GLU A 161 -5.24 13.98 -16.44
CA GLU A 161 -5.51 12.82 -17.30
C GLU A 161 -5.69 11.54 -16.49
N LEU A 162 -6.63 10.70 -16.91
CA LEU A 162 -6.76 9.33 -16.39
C LEU A 162 -5.66 8.47 -17.00
N VAL A 163 -4.74 8.01 -16.15
CA VAL A 163 -3.54 7.27 -16.58
C VAL A 163 -3.56 5.83 -16.08
N GLY A 164 -4.52 5.46 -15.24
CA GLY A 164 -4.75 4.07 -14.85
C GLY A 164 -6.15 3.85 -14.32
N LEU A 165 -6.67 2.64 -14.51
CA LEU A 165 -8.06 2.28 -14.23
C LEU A 165 -8.17 1.04 -13.34
N ASP A 166 -9.18 1.04 -12.46
CA ASP A 166 -9.61 -0.13 -11.69
C ASP A 166 -8.49 -0.74 -10.84
N PHE A 167 -7.74 0.12 -10.14
CA PHE A 167 -6.71 -0.31 -9.24
C PHE A 167 -7.30 -0.87 -7.95
N GLU A 168 -6.82 -2.04 -7.55
CA GLU A 168 -7.07 -2.67 -6.26
C GLU A 168 -5.73 -2.90 -5.56
N ALA A 169 -5.59 -2.36 -4.35
CA ALA A 169 -4.44 -2.60 -3.50
C ALA A 169 -4.86 -3.28 -2.21
N SER A 170 -4.03 -4.18 -1.70
CA SER A 170 -4.20 -4.75 -0.37
C SER A 170 -2.84 -4.94 0.29
N PHE A 171 -2.74 -4.68 1.58
CA PHE A 171 -1.52 -4.99 2.32
C PHE A 171 -1.83 -5.28 3.77
N GLU A 172 -1.02 -6.15 4.37
CA GLU A 172 -0.97 -6.41 5.80
C GLU A 172 0.48 -6.61 6.23
N PHE A 173 0.88 -5.91 7.28
CA PHE A 173 2.22 -6.09 7.86
C PHE A 173 2.28 -5.68 9.33
N THR A 174 3.29 -6.20 10.02
CA THR A 174 3.64 -5.80 11.39
C THR A 174 4.71 -4.70 11.37
N VAL A 175 4.50 -3.63 12.12
CA VAL A 175 5.44 -2.50 12.22
C VAL A 175 6.70 -2.93 12.94
N LYS A 176 7.82 -2.95 12.22
CA LYS A 176 9.17 -3.20 12.73
C LYS A 176 9.95 -1.89 12.79
N VAL A 177 10.87 -1.78 13.75
CA VAL A 177 11.79 -0.63 13.85
C VAL A 177 13.08 -1.02 13.15
N GLY A 178 13.55 -0.19 12.24
CA GLY A 178 14.80 -0.39 11.52
C GLY A 178 15.27 0.90 10.86
N LYS A 179 16.49 0.87 10.32
CA LYS A 179 16.97 1.92 9.41
C LYS A 179 16.43 1.62 8.01
N PRO A 180 16.07 2.64 7.22
CA PRO A 180 15.68 2.44 5.83
C PRO A 180 16.73 1.60 5.09
N TYR A 181 16.28 0.63 4.29
CA TYR A 181 17.13 -0.15 3.40
C TYR A 181 18.20 -1.00 4.13
N GLN A 182 17.99 -1.32 5.41
CA GLN A 182 18.78 -2.30 6.16
C GLN A 182 17.91 -3.50 6.54
N PRO A 183 18.46 -4.73 6.52
CA PRO A 183 17.79 -5.89 7.10
C PRO A 183 17.42 -5.59 8.55
N PHE A 184 16.19 -5.97 8.96
CA PHE A 184 15.81 -5.91 10.36
C PHE A 184 16.70 -6.88 11.14
N SER A 185 17.61 -6.38 11.99
CA SER A 185 18.21 -7.21 13.04
C SER A 185 17.40 -7.02 14.31
N ASP A 186 16.96 -8.13 14.92
CA ASP A 186 16.28 -8.12 16.24
C ASP A 186 17.19 -7.63 17.38
N THR A 187 18.44 -7.28 17.08
CA THR A 187 19.42 -6.73 18.01
C THR A 187 19.60 -5.24 17.74
N ILE A 188 19.12 -4.41 18.67
CA ILE A 188 19.61 -3.05 18.90
C ILE A 188 20.24 -3.06 20.29
#